data_AF-A0A3D0FQS2-F1
#
_entry.id   AF-A0A3D0FQS2-F1
#
_cell.length_a   1.000
_cell.length_b   1.000
_cell.length_c   1.000
_cell.angle_alpha   90.00
_cell.angle_beta   90.00
_cell.angle_gamma   90.00
#
_symmetry.space_group_name_H-M   'P 1'
#
loop_
_entity.id
_entity.type
_entity.pdbx_description
1 polymer ?
#
loop_
_entity_poly.entity_id
_entity_poly.type
_entity_poly.pdbx_seq_one_letter_code
_entity_poly.pdbx_strand_id
1 'polypeptide(L)'
;MDVLIVEPEKRPRMVNITGDLKSLQRAVGGHIEAIYPYDDPVAIVCNEEGKLLGLPINRKLEDYDIIAGTFLVCGLSEEDFDSLSPELAEKYLKKFADPEIFMKMGSKIVAIPIKPKDELTVPKLRHKPAEYEL
;
A
#
# COMPACT_ATOMS: atom_id res chain seq x y z
N MET A 1 16.19 1.36 -2.70
CA MET A 1 15.36 1.82 -1.57
C MET A 1 14.31 0.76 -1.28
N ASP A 2 14.38 0.15 -0.10
CA ASP A 2 13.41 -0.86 0.34
C ASP A 2 12.22 -0.18 1.02
N VAL A 3 11.06 -0.24 0.38
CA VAL A 3 9.84 0.45 0.81
C VAL A 3 8.68 -0.53 0.91
N LEU A 4 7.65 -0.13 1.64
CA LEU A 4 6.38 -0.86 1.64
C LEU A 4 5.48 -0.32 0.54
N ILE A 5 4.98 -1.16 -0.36
CA ILE A 5 3.89 -0.79 -1.27
C ILE A 5 2.56 -1.30 -0.74
N VAL A 6 1.56 -0.42 -0.70
CA VAL A 6 0.22 -0.71 -0.21
C VAL A 6 -0.78 -0.42 -1.32
N GLU A 7 -1.31 -1.48 -1.90
CA GLU A 7 -2.30 -1.41 -2.97
C GLU A 7 -3.72 -1.56 -2.40
N PRO A 8 -4.74 -0.94 -3.02
CA PRO A 8 -6.13 -1.15 -2.63
C PRO A 8 -6.50 -2.64 -2.60
N GLU A 9 -7.26 -3.05 -1.59
CA GLU A 9 -7.77 -4.43 -1.42
C GLU A 9 -6.72 -5.55 -1.26
N LYS A 10 -5.42 -5.25 -1.22
CA LYS A 10 -4.35 -6.26 -1.10
C LYS A 10 -3.57 -6.12 0.20
N ARG A 11 -2.86 -7.18 0.62
CA ARG A 11 -1.85 -7.07 1.68
C ARG A 11 -0.67 -6.20 1.24
N PRO A 12 -0.03 -5.48 2.16
CA PRO A 12 1.16 -4.69 1.85
C PRO A 12 2.36 -5.62 1.63
N ARG A 13 3.33 -5.19 0.84
CA ARG A 13 4.53 -5.98 0.52
C ARG A 13 5.77 -5.11 0.43
N MET A 14 6.92 -5.66 0.80
CA MET A 14 8.19 -4.99 0.58
C MET A 14 8.55 -5.01 -0.91
N VAL A 15 9.08 -3.89 -1.40
CA VAL A 15 9.63 -3.74 -2.73
C VAL A 15 10.91 -2.94 -2.70
N ASN A 16 11.83 -3.29 -3.59
CA ASN A 16 13.01 -2.47 -3.85
C ASN A 16 12.74 -1.57 -5.06
N ILE A 17 12.85 -0.26 -4.88
CA ILE A 17 12.74 0.74 -5.94
C ILE A 17 14.00 1.61 -5.98
N THR A 18 14.25 2.29 -7.10
CA THR A 18 15.43 3.16 -7.24
C THR A 18 15.41 4.31 -6.23
N GLY A 19 14.23 4.86 -5.91
CA GLY A 19 14.07 5.97 -4.97
C GLY A 19 14.06 7.35 -5.63
N ASP A 20 14.34 7.43 -6.95
CA ASP A 20 14.19 8.69 -7.69
C ASP A 20 12.70 9.07 -7.88
N LEU A 21 12.45 10.36 -8.13
CA LEU A 21 11.10 10.91 -8.33
C LEU A 21 10.28 10.13 -9.36
N LYS A 22 10.89 9.71 -10.48
CA LYS A 22 10.18 8.97 -11.54
C LYS A 22 9.76 7.59 -11.07
N SER A 23 10.56 6.92 -10.24
CA SER A 23 10.25 5.63 -9.66
C SER A 23 9.08 5.73 -8.69
N LEU A 24 9.04 6.78 -7.86
CA LEU A 24 7.94 7.08 -6.94
C LEU A 24 6.64 7.40 -7.70
N GLN A 25 6.70 8.32 -8.67
CA GLN A 25 5.55 8.70 -9.50
C GLN A 25 4.95 7.51 -10.25
N ARG A 26 5.81 6.61 -10.76
CA ARG A 26 5.35 5.38 -11.43
C ARG A 26 4.68 4.42 -10.46
N ALA A 27 5.18 4.30 -9.24
CA ALA A 27 4.63 3.40 -8.23
C ALA A 27 3.23 3.84 -7.76
N VAL A 28 3.02 5.15 -7.57
CA VAL A 28 1.72 5.70 -7.12
C VAL A 28 0.78 6.06 -8.29
N GLY A 29 1.30 6.11 -9.51
CA GLY A 29 0.53 6.35 -10.73
C GLY A 29 0.19 7.82 -10.99
N GLY A 30 1.07 8.76 -10.66
CA GLY A 30 0.83 10.20 -10.87
C GLY A 30 1.88 11.09 -10.20
N HIS A 31 1.56 12.38 -10.07
CA HIS A 31 2.34 13.30 -9.23
C HIS A 31 2.28 12.84 -7.78
N ILE A 32 3.40 12.97 -7.08
CA ILE A 32 3.52 12.47 -5.71
C ILE A 32 3.19 13.57 -4.72
N GLU A 33 2.52 13.18 -3.64
CA GLU A 33 2.43 13.94 -2.41
C GLU A 33 3.09 13.12 -1.30
N ALA A 34 3.79 13.80 -0.39
CA ALA A 34 4.40 13.21 0.79
C ALA A 34 3.68 13.68 2.05
N ILE A 35 3.24 12.74 2.86
CA ILE A 35 2.47 12.97 4.08
C ILE A 35 3.22 12.33 5.25
N TYR A 36 3.21 13.00 6.40
CA TYR A 36 3.93 12.60 7.60
C TYR A 36 2.96 12.40 8.78
N PRO A 37 2.08 11.38 8.73
CA PRO A 37 0.99 11.26 9.70
C PRO A 37 1.41 10.58 11.01
N TYR A 38 2.69 10.22 11.18
CA TYR A 38 3.21 9.43 12.29
C TYR A 38 4.43 10.09 12.92
N ASP A 39 4.68 9.81 14.21
CA ASP A 39 5.89 10.25 14.91
C ASP A 39 7.15 9.46 14.50
N ASP A 40 6.98 8.30 13.85
CA ASP A 40 8.10 7.55 13.28
C ASP A 40 8.76 8.34 12.14
N PRO A 41 10.05 8.14 11.86
CA PRO A 41 10.74 8.75 10.72
C PRO A 41 10.34 8.06 9.40
N VAL A 42 9.07 8.22 9.01
CA VAL A 42 8.51 7.66 7.77
C VAL A 42 7.65 8.68 7.03
N ALA A 43 7.60 8.53 5.71
CA ALA A 43 6.66 9.26 4.87
C ALA A 43 5.70 8.30 4.16
N ILE A 44 4.44 8.71 4.06
CA ILE A 44 3.51 8.15 3.09
C ILE A 44 3.66 8.92 1.79
N VAL A 45 4.05 8.23 0.72
CA VAL A 45 4.11 8.80 -0.62
C VAL A 45 2.94 8.25 -1.42
N CYS A 46 2.04 9.13 -1.86
CA CYS A 46 0.82 8.76 -2.58
C CYS A 46 0.62 9.63 -3.82
N ASN A 47 -0.42 9.33 -4.60
CA ASN A 47 -0.82 10.16 -5.72
C ASN A 47 -1.54 11.42 -5.23
N GLU A 48 -0.98 12.59 -5.50
CA GLU A 48 -1.50 13.91 -5.11
C GLU A 48 -2.94 14.14 -5.57
N GLU A 49 -3.29 13.65 -6.76
CA GLU A 49 -4.62 13.81 -7.35
C GLU A 49 -5.51 12.58 -7.15
N GLY A 50 -5.09 11.60 -6.33
CA GLY A 50 -5.74 10.29 -6.28
C GLY A 50 -7.25 10.35 -6.02
N LYS A 51 -7.70 11.24 -5.14
CA LYS A 51 -9.13 11.47 -4.87
C LYS A 51 -9.84 12.18 -6.02
N LEU A 52 -9.20 13.19 -6.61
CA LEU A 52 -9.76 13.96 -7.73
C LEU A 52 -9.94 13.08 -8.97
N LEU A 53 -9.00 12.14 -9.19
CA LEU A 53 -9.03 11.15 -10.25
C LEU A 53 -9.98 9.97 -9.97
N GLY A 54 -10.58 9.90 -8.78
CA GLY A 54 -11.47 8.81 -8.39
C GLY A 54 -10.76 7.46 -8.25
N LEU A 55 -9.49 7.44 -7.86
CA LEU A 55 -8.77 6.19 -7.58
C LEU A 55 -9.45 5.42 -6.44
N PRO A 56 -9.33 4.08 -6.40
CA PRO A 56 -9.94 3.27 -5.35
C PRO A 56 -9.45 3.71 -3.96
N ILE A 57 -10.37 3.88 -3.03
CA ILE A 57 -10.03 4.19 -1.64
C ILE A 57 -9.24 3.03 -1.04
N ASN A 58 -8.17 3.34 -0.31
CA ASN A 58 -7.18 2.38 0.14
C ASN A 58 -7.18 2.22 1.66
N ARG A 59 -6.46 3.07 2.42
CA ARG A 59 -6.27 2.98 3.88
C ARG A 59 -6.54 4.31 4.57
N LYS A 60 -7.05 4.24 5.80
CA LYS A 60 -7.13 5.36 6.74
C LYS A 60 -5.73 5.63 7.34
N LEU A 61 -5.34 6.89 7.40
CA LEU A 61 -4.14 7.37 8.08
C LEU A 61 -4.53 8.03 9.41
N GLU A 62 -4.94 7.21 10.38
CA GLU A 62 -5.48 7.73 11.66
C GLU A 62 -6.51 8.85 11.41
N ASP A 63 -6.60 9.85 12.27
CA ASP A 63 -7.56 10.95 12.12
C ASP A 63 -7.11 12.03 11.12
N TYR A 64 -6.05 11.76 10.33
CA TYR A 64 -5.55 12.68 9.32
C TYR A 64 -6.37 12.61 8.02
N ASP A 65 -6.35 11.45 7.34
CA ASP A 65 -6.96 11.33 6.02
C ASP A 65 -7.23 9.87 5.60
N ILE A 66 -7.87 9.70 4.44
CA ILE A 66 -8.03 8.42 3.74
C ILE A 66 -7.36 8.52 2.37
N ILE A 67 -6.41 7.63 2.10
CA ILE A 67 -5.68 7.59 0.83
C ILE A 67 -6.52 6.96 -0.28
N ALA A 68 -6.46 7.54 -1.47
CA ALA A 68 -7.01 6.99 -2.70
C ALA A 68 -5.87 6.55 -3.64
N GLY A 69 -5.90 5.30 -4.08
CA GLY A 69 -4.87 4.68 -4.93
C GLY A 69 -3.76 4.00 -4.15
N THR A 70 -2.76 3.50 -4.88
CA THR A 70 -1.55 2.89 -4.32
C THR A 70 -0.71 3.94 -3.61
N PHE A 71 -0.14 3.59 -2.46
CA PHE A 71 0.84 4.43 -1.77
C PHE A 71 2.05 3.61 -1.33
N LEU A 72 3.12 4.34 -1.02
CA LEU A 72 4.35 3.80 -0.46
C LEU A 72 4.51 4.26 0.98
N VAL A 73 5.10 3.42 1.82
CA VAL A 73 5.69 3.83 3.10
C VAL A 73 7.20 3.81 2.91
N CYS A 74 7.81 4.98 3.02
CA CYS A 74 9.25 5.18 2.89
C CYS A 74 9.84 5.51 4.26
N GLY A 75 11.07 5.08 4.53
CA GLY A 75 11.85 5.63 5.64
C GLY A 75 12.26 7.08 5.33
N LEU A 76 12.73 7.79 6.35
CA LEU A 76 13.28 9.12 6.21
C LEU A 76 14.71 9.15 6.74
N SER A 77 15.59 9.77 5.95
CA SER A 77 16.90 10.25 6.39
C SER A 77 16.79 11.74 6.77
N GLU A 78 17.93 12.39 7.04
CA GLU A 78 17.93 13.83 7.38
C GLU A 78 17.45 14.71 6.22
N GLU A 79 17.67 14.28 4.96
CA GLU A 79 17.47 15.14 3.78
C GLU A 79 16.50 14.55 2.75
N ASP A 80 16.30 13.23 2.73
CA ASP A 80 15.55 12.54 1.66
C ASP A 80 14.78 11.30 2.13
N PHE A 81 13.91 10.78 1.25
CA PHE A 81 13.32 9.44 1.41
C PHE A 81 14.40 8.37 1.42
N ASP A 82 14.23 7.38 2.29
CA ASP A 82 15.15 6.27 2.44
C ASP A 82 14.39 4.94 2.62
N SER A 83 15.15 3.86 2.71
CA SER A 83 14.67 2.52 2.97
C SER A 83 14.10 2.44 4.39
N LEU A 84 13.05 1.64 4.56
CA LEU A 84 12.56 1.30 5.89
C LEU A 84 13.62 0.47 6.62
N SER A 85 13.87 0.79 7.89
CA SER A 85 14.56 -0.13 8.77
C SER A 85 13.74 -1.43 8.91
N PRO A 86 14.37 -2.58 9.21
CA PRO A 86 13.64 -3.84 9.39
C PRO A 86 12.50 -3.75 10.41
N GLU A 87 12.71 -2.98 11.49
CA GLU A 87 11.74 -2.75 12.55
C GLU A 87 10.53 -1.96 12.07
N LEU A 88 10.75 -0.87 11.31
CA LEU A 88 9.68 -0.09 10.73
C LEU A 88 8.95 -0.88 9.64
N ALA A 89 9.68 -1.64 8.82
CA ALA A 89 9.07 -2.53 7.82
C ALA A 89 8.10 -3.52 8.47
N GLU A 90 8.50 -4.19 9.56
CA GLU A 90 7.62 -5.11 10.28
C GLU A 90 6.41 -4.40 10.89
N LYS A 91 6.61 -3.23 11.50
CA LYS A 91 5.53 -2.41 12.08
C LYS A 91 4.48 -2.05 11.04
N TYR A 92 4.90 -1.53 9.88
CA TYR A 92 3.98 -1.05 8.84
C TYR A 92 3.36 -2.18 8.02
N LEU A 93 4.05 -3.32 7.86
CA LEU A 93 3.46 -4.56 7.34
C LEU A 93 2.26 -4.99 8.18
N LYS A 94 2.40 -4.99 9.51
CA LYS A 94 1.30 -5.32 10.44
C LYS A 94 0.21 -4.26 10.44
N LYS A 95 0.58 -2.98 10.45
CA LYS A 95 -0.36 -1.86 10.47
C LYS A 95 -1.33 -1.87 9.29
N PHE A 96 -0.82 -2.13 8.09
CA PHE A 96 -1.62 -2.10 6.86
C PHE A 96 -2.04 -3.48 6.37
N ALA A 97 -1.86 -4.51 7.20
CA ALA A 97 -2.04 -5.92 6.85
C ALA A 97 -3.40 -6.20 6.22
N ASP A 98 -4.46 -5.62 6.78
CA ASP A 98 -5.83 -5.82 6.34
C ASP A 98 -6.32 -4.62 5.52
N PRO A 99 -6.91 -4.85 4.33
CA PRO A 99 -7.57 -3.81 3.57
C PRO A 99 -8.82 -3.30 4.24
N GLU A 100 -9.22 -2.09 3.85
CA GLU A 100 -10.35 -1.39 4.45
C GLU A 100 -11.35 -1.00 3.35
N ILE A 101 -12.63 -1.07 3.67
CA ILE A 101 -13.69 -0.40 2.92
C ILE A 101 -14.25 0.75 3.75
N PHE A 102 -14.76 1.77 3.07
CA PHE A 102 -15.20 3.01 3.70
C PHE A 102 -16.69 3.21 3.46
N MET A 103 -17.43 3.42 4.55
CA MET A 103 -18.87 3.62 4.51
C MET A 103 -19.25 4.93 5.20
N LYS A 104 -20.04 5.76 4.52
CA LYS A 104 -20.61 6.97 5.11
C LYS A 104 -21.89 6.60 5.88
N MET A 105 -21.85 6.78 7.20
CA MET A 105 -22.97 6.62 8.11
C MET A 105 -23.38 7.98 8.67
N GLY A 106 -24.37 8.61 8.03
CA GLY A 106 -24.77 9.98 8.36
C GLY A 106 -23.62 10.98 8.10
N SER A 107 -23.15 11.64 9.15
CA SER A 107 -22.01 12.56 9.10
C SER A 107 -20.65 11.89 9.33
N LYS A 108 -20.61 10.60 9.65
CA LYS A 108 -19.37 9.87 9.95
C LYS A 108 -18.95 8.98 8.78
N ILE A 109 -17.64 8.83 8.59
CA ILE A 109 -17.05 7.81 7.72
C ILE A 109 -16.46 6.73 8.62
N VAL A 110 -16.79 5.47 8.34
CA VAL A 110 -16.29 4.30 9.07
C VAL A 110 -15.39 3.50 8.14
N ALA A 111 -14.20 3.15 8.62
CA ALA A 111 -13.29 2.21 7.97
C ALA A 111 -13.54 0.80 8.53
N ILE A 112 -13.77 -0.17 7.66
CA ILE A 112 -14.09 -1.55 8.04
C ILE A 112 -13.02 -2.46 7.43
N PRO A 113 -12.23 -3.18 8.24
CA PRO A 113 -11.29 -4.17 7.73
C PRO A 113 -12.00 -5.30 6.98
N ILE A 114 -11.43 -5.73 5.86
CA ILE A 114 -11.94 -6.78 5.00
C ILE A 114 -10.85 -7.81 4.67
N LYS A 115 -11.27 -8.98 4.18
CA LYS A 115 -10.32 -9.99 3.72
C LYS A 115 -9.58 -9.50 2.47
N PRO A 116 -8.26 -9.68 2.39
CA PRO A 116 -7.48 -9.34 1.21
C PRO A 116 -7.92 -10.13 -0.03
N LYS A 117 -7.91 -9.47 -1.18
CA LYS A 117 -8.32 -10.05 -2.47
C LYS A 117 -7.38 -11.16 -2.97
N ASP A 118 -6.09 -11.06 -2.64
CA ASP A 118 -5.08 -12.05 -2.95
C ASP A 118 -5.34 -13.40 -2.27
N GLU A 119 -6.06 -13.44 -1.14
CA GLU A 119 -6.49 -14.70 -0.50
C GLU A 119 -7.65 -15.39 -1.22
N LEU A 120 -8.40 -14.69 -2.08
CA LEU A 120 -9.53 -15.27 -2.83
C LEU A 120 -9.07 -16.05 -4.09
N THR A 121 -7.78 -16.05 -4.42
CA THR A 121 -7.23 -16.61 -5.67
C THR A 121 -6.54 -17.97 -5.57
N VAL A 122 -6.93 -18.87 -4.65
CA VAL A 122 -6.44 -20.27 -4.70
C VAL A 122 -7.52 -21.30 -4.38
N PRO A 123 -7.78 -22.21 -5.33
CA PRO A 123 -7.17 -23.53 -5.23
C PRO A 123 -6.29 -23.86 -6.43
N LYS A 124 -5.02 -24.24 -6.18
CA LYS A 124 -4.16 -24.91 -7.17
C LYS A 124 -4.74 -26.30 -7.43
N LEU A 125 -5.46 -26.48 -8.54
CA LEU A 125 -5.73 -27.81 -9.09
C LEU A 125 -4.39 -28.42 -9.53
N ARG A 126 -3.93 -29.42 -8.78
CA ARG A 126 -2.77 -30.24 -9.17
C ARG A 126 -3.19 -31.07 -10.40
N HIS A 127 -2.74 -30.69 -11.59
CA HIS A 127 -2.77 -31.61 -12.73
C HIS A 127 -1.61 -32.60 -12.58
N LYS A 128 -1.92 -33.90 -12.47
CA LYS A 128 -0.95 -34.96 -12.74
C LYS A 128 -0.60 -34.92 -14.24
N PRO A 129 0.66 -35.11 -14.66
CA PRO A 129 0.97 -35.34 -16.06
C PRO A 129 0.36 -36.68 -16.49
N ALA A 130 -0.35 -36.68 -17.61
CA ALA A 130 -0.68 -37.91 -18.32
C ALA A 130 0.58 -38.37 -19.05
N GLU A 131 1.07 -39.55 -18.70
CA GLU A 131 2.02 -40.30 -19.52
C GLU A 131 1.38 -40.57 -20.89
N TYR A 132 2.07 -40.21 -21.96
CA TYR A 132 1.78 -40.73 -23.29
C TYR A 132 3.00 -41.55 -23.72
N GLU A 133 2.77 -42.86 -23.84
CA GLU A 133 3.67 -43.82 -24.48
C GLU A 133 3.77 -43.51 -25.99
N LEU A 134 5.00 -43.51 -26.51
CA LEU A 134 5.34 -43.85 -27.90
C LEU A 134 6.63 -44.67 -27.90
#